data_AF-A0A835RZU8-F1
#
_entry.id   AF-A0A835RZU8-F1
#
_cell.length_a   1.000
_cell.length_b   1.000
_cell.length_c   1.000
_cell.angle_alpha   90.00
_cell.angle_beta   90.00
_cell.angle_gamma   90.00
#
_symmetry.space_group_name_H-M   'P 1'
#
loop_
_entity.id
_entity.type
_entity.pdbx_description
1 polymer ?
#
loop_
_entity_poly.entity_id
_entity_poly.type
_entity_poly.pdbx_seq_one_letter_code
_entity_poly.pdbx_strand_id
1 'polypeptide(L)'
;MSFLTDSLLLDSTVADLLHFPEELELFAALPPSRVTAGRRNLHSSSVARSDGGEDKGTGSVPVDILETPKNYAFFLDVPGLPKSEIQVTLEDTNILAVKGGVKRKREEEEDGCRYLRLERKASPPKFLRKFRLPEDANTSAITAKCEDGVLTVLVEKLPPTPEPKTKTVEVPVA
;
A
#
# COMPACT_ATOMS: atom_id res chain seq x y z
N MET A 1 35.17 27.32 41.99
CA MET A 1 34.55 28.26 41.03
C MET A 1 33.31 27.57 40.49
N SER A 2 32.15 28.03 40.97
CA SER A 2 30.80 27.80 40.45
C SER A 2 30.71 28.21 38.97
N PHE A 3 29.86 27.59 38.16
CA PHE A 3 28.49 27.99 37.78
C PHE A 3 28.20 27.17 36.49
N LEU A 4 27.01 26.83 36.00
CA LEU A 4 25.59 26.98 36.34
C LEU A 4 24.88 26.03 35.35
N THR A 5 23.78 25.46 35.79
CA THR A 5 22.78 24.73 35.00
C THR A 5 22.03 25.67 34.05
N ASP A 6 21.69 25.19 32.85
CA ASP A 6 20.51 25.60 32.06
C ASP A 6 20.50 24.76 30.77
N SER A 7 19.40 24.43 30.10
CA SER A 7 17.98 24.51 30.39
C SER A 7 17.31 23.68 29.29
N LEU A 8 16.17 23.10 29.64
CA LEU A 8 15.28 22.38 28.75
C LEU A 8 14.71 23.34 27.68
N LEU A 9 14.76 22.92 26.42
CA LEU A 9 13.85 23.40 25.38
C LEU A 9 13.59 22.23 24.43
N LEU A 10 12.77 21.28 24.90
CA LEU A 10 12.01 20.43 23.98
C LEU A 10 10.88 21.31 23.44
N ASP A 11 10.92 21.59 22.14
CA ASP A 11 9.79 22.16 21.43
C ASP A 11 8.56 21.26 21.61
N SER A 12 7.48 21.85 22.11
CA SER A 12 6.19 21.22 22.41
C SER A 12 5.37 20.85 21.17
N THR A 13 6.00 20.64 20.01
CA THR A 13 5.33 20.33 18.74
C THR A 13 5.59 18.91 18.24
N VAL A 14 6.43 18.15 18.95
CA VAL A 14 6.78 16.76 18.60
C VAL A 14 5.89 15.72 19.31
N ALA A 15 5.09 16.12 20.30
CA ALA A 15 4.25 15.21 21.07
C ALA A 15 2.90 14.86 20.42
N ASP A 16 2.43 15.64 19.43
CA ASP A 16 1.11 15.42 18.80
C ASP A 16 1.16 14.54 17.53
N LEU A 17 2.33 14.06 17.13
CA LEU A 17 2.52 13.21 15.93
C LEU A 17 2.75 11.72 16.25
N LEU A 18 2.59 11.33 17.52
CA LEU A 18 2.61 9.95 17.99
C LEU A 18 1.22 9.41 18.33
N HIS A 19 0.17 9.94 17.70
CA HIS A 19 -1.14 9.29 17.74
C HIS A 19 -1.28 8.34 16.56
N PHE A 20 -0.67 7.15 16.70
CA PHE A 20 -1.07 5.98 15.93
C PHE A 20 -2.55 5.73 16.22
N PRO A 21 -3.45 5.79 15.22
CA PRO A 21 -4.84 5.46 15.46
C PRO A 21 -4.93 3.98 15.84
N GLU A 22 -5.71 3.72 16.88
CA GLU A 22 -6.03 2.47 17.58
C GLU A 22 -6.49 1.30 16.67
N GLU A 23 -6.49 1.46 15.34
CA GLU A 23 -7.07 0.50 14.39
C GLU A 23 -6.17 -0.73 14.11
N LEU A 24 -4.90 -0.73 14.55
CA LEU A 24 -4.00 -1.89 14.40
C LEU A 24 -4.10 -2.91 15.55
N GLU A 25 -4.68 -2.54 16.70
CA GLU A 25 -4.90 -3.48 17.82
C GLU A 25 -6.10 -4.41 17.55
N LEU A 26 -7.01 -4.04 16.64
CA LEU A 26 -8.21 -4.83 16.33
C LEU A 26 -7.90 -6.16 15.61
N PHE A 27 -6.72 -6.28 14.98
CA PHE A 27 -6.30 -7.50 14.29
C PHE A 27 -5.68 -8.56 15.21
N ALA A 28 -5.29 -8.20 16.44
CA ALA A 28 -4.68 -9.13 17.39
C ALA A 28 -5.72 -9.90 18.24
N ALA A 29 -6.99 -9.49 18.23
CA ALA A 29 -8.02 -9.97 19.17
C ALA A 29 -9.10 -10.86 18.55
N LEU A 30 -8.83 -11.55 17.42
CA LEU A 30 -9.76 -12.55 16.90
C LEU A 30 -9.53 -13.92 17.59
N PRO A 31 -10.52 -14.47 18.31
CA PRO A 31 -10.40 -15.82 18.87
C PRO A 31 -10.39 -16.86 17.73
N PRO A 32 -9.66 -17.97 17.87
CA PRO A 32 -9.66 -19.03 16.88
C PRO A 32 -11.05 -19.67 16.80
N SER A 33 -11.79 -19.41 15.73
CA SER A 33 -13.06 -20.06 15.47
C SER A 33 -12.82 -21.53 15.10
N ARG A 34 -13.41 -22.42 15.90
CA ARG A 34 -13.43 -23.87 15.67
C ARG A 34 -14.01 -24.17 14.28
N VAL A 35 -13.21 -24.85 13.45
CA VAL A 35 -13.69 -25.44 12.19
C VAL A 35 -14.56 -26.66 12.54
N THR A 36 -15.88 -26.51 12.39
CA THR A 36 -16.81 -27.65 12.29
C THR A 36 -17.18 -27.86 10.83
N ALA A 37 -16.86 -29.05 10.31
CA ALA A 37 -17.21 -29.49 8.97
C ALA A 37 -18.73 -29.52 8.76
N GLY A 38 -19.22 -28.84 7.73
CA GLY A 38 -20.63 -28.84 7.36
C GLY A 38 -20.84 -28.37 5.93
N ARG A 39 -21.10 -29.32 5.04
CA ARG A 39 -21.52 -29.14 3.64
C ARG A 39 -22.64 -28.10 3.52
N ARG A 40 -22.61 -27.27 2.45
CA ARG A 40 -23.74 -26.98 1.55
C ARG A 40 -23.27 -26.18 0.32
N ASN A 41 -23.72 -26.62 -0.85
CA ASN A 41 -23.51 -26.01 -2.17
C ASN A 41 -24.61 -24.98 -2.51
N LEU A 42 -24.26 -24.10 -3.47
CA LEU A 42 -25.10 -23.27 -4.36
C LEU A 42 -25.86 -22.11 -3.67
N HIS A 43 -25.83 -20.84 -4.12
CA HIS A 43 -26.06 -20.34 -5.47
C HIS A 43 -25.44 -18.93 -5.67
N SER A 44 -24.92 -18.70 -6.89
CA SER A 44 -25.00 -17.50 -7.73
C SER A 44 -25.26 -16.12 -7.07
N SER A 45 -24.25 -15.25 -7.13
CA SER A 45 -24.44 -13.90 -7.65
C SER A 45 -23.15 -13.38 -8.29
N SER A 46 -23.34 -12.73 -9.42
CA SER A 46 -22.38 -12.21 -10.36
C SER A 46 -21.36 -11.24 -9.72
N VAL A 47 -20.11 -11.67 -9.64
CA VAL A 47 -18.98 -10.75 -9.49
C VAL A 47 -18.70 -10.17 -10.87
N ALA A 48 -19.02 -8.89 -11.05
CA ALA A 48 -18.59 -8.10 -12.19
C ALA A 48 -17.06 -8.21 -12.29
N ARG A 49 -16.60 -8.89 -13.33
CA ARG A 49 -15.18 -8.93 -13.70
C ARG A 49 -14.85 -7.57 -14.28
N SER A 50 -14.16 -6.73 -13.50
CA SER A 50 -13.50 -5.56 -14.05
C SER A 50 -12.31 -6.05 -14.87
N ASP A 51 -12.51 -6.10 -16.19
CA ASP A 51 -11.49 -6.33 -17.20
C ASP A 51 -10.54 -5.12 -17.23
N GLY A 52 -9.54 -5.13 -16.35
CA GLY A 52 -8.44 -4.18 -16.36
C GLY A 52 -7.20 -4.90 -16.86
N GLY A 53 -6.83 -4.68 -18.12
CA GLY A 53 -5.66 -5.28 -18.76
C GLY A 53 -4.40 -5.16 -17.90
N GLU A 54 -4.03 -6.27 -17.27
CA GLU A 54 -2.79 -6.40 -16.52
C GLU A 54 -1.64 -6.41 -17.54
N ASP A 55 -0.92 -5.29 -17.63
CA ASP A 55 0.43 -5.26 -18.20
C ASP A 55 1.24 -6.38 -17.52
N LYS A 56 1.64 -7.39 -18.30
CA LYS A 56 2.46 -8.52 -17.84
C LYS A 56 3.90 -8.04 -17.61
N GLY A 57 4.05 -7.14 -16.64
CA GLY A 57 5.31 -6.57 -16.20
C GLY A 57 6.20 -7.64 -15.56
N THR A 58 7.34 -7.85 -16.18
CA THR A 58 8.48 -8.65 -15.73
C THR A 58 8.75 -8.44 -14.22
N GLY A 59 8.69 -9.52 -13.44
CA GLY A 59 9.00 -9.52 -12.00
C GLY A 59 7.84 -9.05 -11.11
N SER A 60 6.87 -9.94 -10.84
CA SER A 60 5.76 -9.60 -9.95
C SER A 60 6.22 -9.66 -8.49
N VAL A 61 6.59 -8.51 -7.94
CA VAL A 61 6.53 -8.30 -6.48
C VAL A 61 5.10 -8.60 -6.03
N PRO A 62 4.89 -9.45 -5.00
CA PRO A 62 3.57 -9.67 -4.41
C PRO A 62 2.98 -8.35 -3.92
N VAL A 63 1.69 -8.13 -4.18
CA VAL A 63 0.99 -6.92 -3.76
C VAL A 63 -0.39 -7.26 -3.24
N ASP A 64 -0.71 -6.76 -2.06
CA ASP A 64 -2.07 -6.73 -1.52
C ASP A 64 -2.62 -5.31 -1.61
N ILE A 65 -3.92 -5.19 -1.91
CA ILE A 65 -4.63 -3.92 -2.00
C ILE A 65 -5.83 -3.99 -1.07
N LEU A 66 -5.88 -3.09 -0.10
CA LEU A 66 -6.96 -2.97 0.86
C LEU A 66 -7.68 -1.65 0.64
N GLU A 67 -8.99 -1.73 0.39
CA GLU A 67 -9.87 -0.57 0.47
C GLU A 67 -10.41 -0.44 1.89
N THR A 68 -10.31 0.77 2.44
CA THR A 68 -10.94 1.16 3.70
C THR A 68 -11.91 2.31 3.44
N PRO A 69 -12.80 2.66 4.38
CA PRO A 69 -13.71 3.80 4.20
C PRO A 69 -12.99 5.14 3.97
N LYS A 70 -11.73 5.26 4.40
CA LYS A 70 -10.94 6.49 4.30
C LYS A 70 -9.90 6.44 3.19
N ASN A 71 -9.32 5.27 2.91
CA ASN A 71 -8.09 5.15 2.11
C ASN A 71 -8.06 3.89 1.24
N TYR A 72 -7.25 3.93 0.19
CA TYR A 72 -6.71 2.76 -0.50
C TYR A 72 -5.28 2.50 -0.02
N ALA A 73 -5.00 1.30 0.49
CA ALA A 73 -3.69 0.89 0.98
C ALA A 73 -3.12 -0.23 0.11
N PHE A 74 -1.86 -0.09 -0.31
CA PHE A 74 -1.13 -1.05 -1.11
C PHE A 74 0.06 -1.57 -0.31
N PHE A 75 0.19 -2.89 -0.18
CA PHE A 75 1.29 -3.53 0.53
C PHE A 75 2.13 -4.33 -0.45
N LEU A 76 3.41 -4.00 -0.60
CA LEU A 76 4.32 -4.64 -1.53
C LEU A 76 5.50 -5.28 -0.80
N ASP A 77 5.76 -6.56 -1.07
CA ASP A 77 6.90 -7.28 -0.50
C ASP A 77 8.21 -6.94 -1.23
N VAL A 78 9.04 -6.12 -0.61
CA VAL A 78 10.31 -5.63 -1.15
C VAL A 78 11.52 -5.93 -0.25
N PRO A 79 11.70 -7.19 0.22
CA PRO A 79 12.74 -7.51 1.18
C PRO A 79 14.16 -7.30 0.61
N GLY A 80 14.98 -6.56 1.35
CA GLY A 80 16.37 -6.29 1.01
C GLY A 80 16.56 -5.24 -0.09
N LEU A 81 15.53 -4.46 -0.43
CA LEU A 81 15.68 -3.27 -1.25
C LEU A 81 15.86 -2.04 -0.35
N PRO A 82 16.88 -1.20 -0.60
CA PRO A 82 16.99 0.08 0.08
C PRO A 82 15.92 1.05 -0.44
N LYS A 83 15.46 1.97 0.43
CA LYS A 83 14.40 2.94 0.12
C LYS A 83 14.74 3.81 -1.09
N SER A 84 16.02 4.10 -1.32
CA SER A 84 16.51 4.89 -2.45
C SER A 84 16.31 4.21 -3.81
N GLU A 85 16.09 2.90 -3.83
CA GLU A 85 15.89 2.08 -5.04
C GLU A 85 14.41 1.78 -5.30
N ILE A 86 13.51 2.43 -4.55
CA ILE A 86 12.07 2.35 -4.69
C ILE A 86 11.56 3.73 -5.10
N GLN A 87 10.79 3.77 -6.17
CA GLN A 87 10.16 4.96 -6.70
C GLN A 87 8.65 4.76 -6.80
N VAL A 88 7.90 5.65 -6.16
CA VAL A 88 6.45 5.73 -6.27
C VAL A 88 6.11 6.99 -7.03
N THR A 89 5.39 6.85 -8.15
CA THR A 89 5.03 7.94 -9.04
C THR A 89 3.56 7.85 -9.43
N LEU A 90 2.94 9.00 -9.64
CA LEU A 90 1.65 9.08 -10.31
C LEU A 90 1.91 9.40 -11.79
N GLU A 91 1.52 8.48 -12.67
CA GLU A 91 1.56 8.65 -14.12
C GLU A 91 0.19 9.10 -14.62
N ASP A 92 0.18 9.88 -15.71
CA ASP A 92 -0.99 10.51 -16.31
C ASP A 92 -1.82 11.35 -15.32
N THR A 93 -2.89 10.79 -14.79
CA THR A 93 -3.79 11.45 -13.83
C THR A 93 -4.16 10.55 -12.67
N ASN A 94 -4.25 9.24 -12.89
CA ASN A 94 -4.73 8.29 -11.88
C ASN A 94 -4.01 6.94 -11.91
N ILE A 95 -2.80 6.85 -12.47
CA ILE A 95 -2.03 5.60 -12.50
C ILE A 95 -0.93 5.65 -11.44
N LEU A 96 -1.13 4.92 -10.34
CA LEU A 96 -0.08 4.72 -9.33
C LEU A 96 0.94 3.71 -9.86
N ALA A 97 2.13 4.18 -10.18
CA ALA A 97 3.25 3.37 -10.64
C ALA A 97 4.30 3.21 -9.53
N VAL A 98 4.54 1.97 -9.11
CA VAL A 98 5.60 1.61 -8.18
C VAL A 98 6.70 0.89 -8.95
N LYS A 99 7.87 1.50 -8.98
CA LYS A 99 9.09 1.00 -9.62
C LYS A 99 10.13 0.71 -8.56
N GLY A 100 10.95 -0.29 -8.81
CA GLY A 100 12.15 -0.46 -8.01
C GLY A 100 12.95 -1.66 -8.45
N GLY A 101 14.10 -1.85 -7.83
CA GLY A 101 14.88 -3.06 -8.01
C GLY A 101 16.34 -2.80 -8.25
N VAL A 102 17.14 -3.63 -7.59
CA VAL A 102 18.58 -3.61 -7.68
C VAL A 102 19.01 -4.84 -8.47
N LYS A 103 19.97 -4.69 -9.38
CA LYS A 103 20.74 -5.85 -9.82
C LYS A 103 21.51 -6.30 -8.60
N ARG A 104 21.08 -7.38 -7.92
CA ARG A 104 21.97 -8.01 -6.96
C ARG A 104 23.25 -8.32 -7.73
N LYS A 105 24.33 -7.62 -7.40
CA LYS A 105 25.66 -8.11 -7.73
C LYS A 105 25.72 -9.42 -6.99
N ARG A 106 25.54 -10.51 -7.73
CA ARG A 106 25.97 -11.80 -7.23
C ARG A 106 27.44 -11.56 -6.96
N GLU A 107 27.87 -11.75 -5.73
CA GLU A 107 29.28 -11.94 -5.41
C GLU A 107 29.67 -13.30 -6.02
N GLU A 108 29.52 -13.42 -7.34
CA GLU A 108 30.33 -14.31 -8.12
C GLU A 108 31.73 -13.71 -7.99
N GLU A 109 32.61 -14.45 -7.32
CA GLU A 109 34.05 -14.19 -7.23
C GLU A 109 34.49 -13.22 -6.13
N GLU A 110 34.03 -13.43 -4.89
CA GLU A 110 35.00 -13.29 -3.79
C GLU A 110 35.86 -14.57 -3.83
N ASP A 111 37.16 -14.44 -4.15
CA ASP A 111 38.06 -15.57 -4.41
C ASP A 111 37.94 -16.65 -3.32
N GLY A 112 37.38 -17.81 -3.68
CA GLY A 112 37.23 -18.97 -2.80
C GLY A 112 35.83 -19.25 -2.26
N CYS A 113 34.83 -18.39 -2.50
CA CYS A 113 33.45 -18.62 -2.05
C CYS A 113 32.59 -19.35 -3.10
N ARG A 114 31.76 -20.32 -2.66
CA ARG A 114 30.74 -20.97 -3.51
C ARG A 114 29.39 -21.08 -2.83
N TYR A 115 28.32 -20.88 -3.59
CA TYR A 115 26.96 -21.14 -3.10
C TYR A 115 26.73 -22.64 -2.91
N LEU A 116 26.27 -23.06 -1.73
CA LEU A 116 25.81 -24.43 -1.49
C LEU A 116 24.34 -24.62 -1.88
N ARG A 117 23.52 -23.57 -1.73
CA ARG A 117 22.09 -23.57 -2.03
C ARG A 117 21.62 -22.15 -2.35
N LEU A 118 20.76 -22.01 -3.35
CA LEU A 118 20.17 -20.75 -3.81
C LEU A 118 18.66 -20.91 -3.94
N GLU A 119 17.91 -20.51 -2.92
CA GLU A 119 16.44 -20.58 -2.91
C GLU A 119 15.81 -19.22 -3.14
N ARG A 120 16.46 -18.18 -2.60
CA ARG A 120 16.09 -16.79 -2.85
C ARG A 120 16.33 -16.51 -4.33
N LYS A 121 15.28 -16.11 -5.05
CA LYS A 121 15.42 -15.61 -6.42
C LYS A 121 16.46 -14.49 -6.42
N ALA A 122 17.42 -14.54 -7.34
CA ALA A 122 18.51 -13.56 -7.45
C ALA A 122 17.99 -12.12 -7.61
N SER A 123 16.74 -11.96 -8.02
CA SER A 123 15.99 -10.71 -8.02
C SER A 123 14.47 -11.01 -8.04
N PRO A 124 13.58 -10.06 -7.72
CA PRO A 124 12.66 -9.54 -8.71
C PRO A 124 13.48 -8.64 -9.65
N PRO A 125 13.65 -8.97 -10.94
CA PRO A 125 14.27 -8.02 -11.87
C PRO A 125 13.46 -6.75 -11.78
N LYS A 126 14.13 -5.58 -11.84
CA LYS A 126 13.52 -4.24 -11.87
C LYS A 126 12.00 -4.33 -12.06
N PHE A 127 11.26 -4.19 -10.97
CA PHE A 127 9.82 -4.40 -11.01
C PHE A 127 9.15 -3.07 -11.36
N LEU A 128 8.00 -3.21 -12.01
CA LEU A 128 7.07 -2.13 -12.29
C LEU A 128 5.66 -2.67 -12.05
N ARG A 129 4.99 -2.09 -11.06
CA ARG A 129 3.58 -2.35 -10.77
C ARG A 129 2.81 -1.08 -11.03
N LYS A 130 1.76 -1.16 -11.85
CA LYS A 130 0.87 -0.03 -12.13
C LYS A 130 -0.53 -0.37 -11.66
N PHE A 131 -1.13 0.56 -10.95
CA PHE A 131 -2.50 0.44 -10.43
C PHE A 131 -3.30 1.64 -10.89
N ARG A 132 -4.45 1.38 -11.52
CA ARG A 132 -5.40 2.45 -11.81
C ARG A 132 -6.16 2.77 -10.54
N LEU A 133 -6.02 3.99 -10.04
CA LEU A 133 -6.73 4.48 -8.87
C LEU A 133 -8.19 4.76 -9.22
N PRO A 134 -9.13 4.45 -8.31
CA PRO A 134 -10.53 4.85 -8.44
C PRO A 134 -10.72 6.36 -8.52
N GLU A 135 -11.89 6.80 -8.98
CA GLU A 135 -12.21 8.22 -9.18
C GLU A 135 -12.31 9.01 -7.86
N ASP A 136 -12.69 8.33 -6.78
CA ASP A 136 -12.74 8.90 -5.43
C ASP A 136 -11.37 8.92 -4.74
N ALA A 137 -10.28 8.54 -5.41
CA ALA A 137 -8.93 8.62 -4.83
C ALA A 137 -8.39 10.05 -4.88
N ASN A 138 -7.89 10.54 -3.75
CA ASN A 138 -7.19 11.81 -3.64
C ASN A 138 -5.73 11.65 -4.11
N THR A 139 -5.51 11.87 -5.40
CA THR A 139 -4.19 11.74 -6.04
C THR A 139 -3.15 12.77 -5.56
N SER A 140 -3.58 13.82 -4.85
CA SER A 140 -2.68 14.83 -4.29
C SER A 140 -2.11 14.43 -2.93
N ALA A 141 -2.74 13.46 -2.25
CA ALA A 141 -2.39 12.99 -0.92
C ALA A 141 -1.99 11.51 -0.96
N ILE A 142 -0.80 11.26 -1.51
CA ILE A 142 -0.19 9.92 -1.55
C ILE A 142 0.97 9.88 -0.57
N THR A 143 0.94 8.93 0.35
CA THR A 143 2.02 8.69 1.31
C THR A 143 2.62 7.30 1.11
N ALA A 144 3.91 7.16 1.39
CA ALA A 144 4.60 5.87 1.27
C ALA A 144 5.57 5.66 2.43
N LYS A 145 5.56 4.47 3.00
CA LYS A 145 6.49 4.04 4.06
C LYS A 145 7.04 2.67 3.71
N CYS A 146 8.33 2.46 3.93
CA CYS A 146 8.93 1.13 3.88
C CYS A 146 9.53 0.78 5.24
N GLU A 147 9.08 -0.34 5.79
CA GLU A 147 9.42 -0.86 7.11
C GLU A 147 9.43 -2.39 7.03
N ASP A 148 10.43 -3.03 7.64
CA ASP A 148 10.57 -4.50 7.71
C ASP A 148 10.48 -5.26 6.37
N GLY A 149 10.91 -4.62 5.29
CA GLY A 149 10.89 -5.20 3.94
C GLY A 149 9.53 -5.12 3.23
N VAL A 150 8.56 -4.41 3.80
CA VAL A 150 7.25 -4.14 3.20
C VAL A 150 7.15 -2.66 2.84
N LEU A 151 6.72 -2.37 1.62
CA LEU A 151 6.38 -1.02 1.17
C LEU A 151 4.86 -0.85 1.29
N THR A 152 4.43 0.10 2.12
CA THR A 152 3.05 0.54 2.23
C THR A 152 2.88 1.84 1.46
N VAL A 153 1.93 1.88 0.51
CA VAL A 153 1.51 3.10 -0.16
C VAL A 153 0.05 3.36 0.21
N LEU A 154 -0.26 4.56 0.69
CA LEU A 154 -1.59 4.95 1.12
C LEU A 154 -2.06 6.14 0.28
N VAL A 155 -3.27 6.00 -0.26
CA VAL A 155 -3.96 7.02 -1.03
C VAL A 155 -5.28 7.31 -0.34
N GLU A 156 -5.46 8.54 0.16
CA GLU A 156 -6.71 8.93 0.81
C GLU A 156 -7.87 8.98 -0.19
N LYS A 157 -9.09 8.82 0.29
CA LYS A 157 -10.30 9.06 -0.50
C LYS A 157 -10.69 10.53 -0.41
N LEU A 158 -11.22 11.05 -1.50
CA LEU A 158 -11.87 12.34 -1.55
C LEU A 158 -13.12 12.32 -0.67
N PRO A 159 -13.46 13.46 -0.03
CA PRO A 159 -14.71 13.56 0.71
C PRO A 159 -15.89 13.28 -0.23
N PRO A 160 -16.94 12.61 0.24
CA PRO A 160 -18.10 12.31 -0.58
C PRO A 160 -18.68 13.61 -1.13
N THR A 161 -18.72 13.72 -2.46
CA THR A 161 -19.38 14.84 -3.13
C THR A 161 -20.86 14.80 -2.72
N PRO A 162 -21.43 15.91 -2.20
CA PRO A 162 -22.83 15.93 -1.81
C PRO A 162 -23.67 15.59 -3.04
N GLU A 163 -24.48 14.52 -2.93
CA GLU A 163 -25.37 14.12 -4.02
C GLU A 163 -26.24 15.30 -4.44
N PRO A 164 -26.38 15.57 -5.75
CA PRO A 164 -27.24 16.64 -6.22
C PRO A 164 -28.68 16.31 -5.77
N LYS A 165 -29.18 17.09 -4.81
CA LYS A 165 -30.59 17.05 -4.40
C LYS A 165 -31.44 17.19 -5.66
N THR A 166 -32.10 16.10 -6.06
CA THR A 166 -32.94 16.04 -7.24
C THR A 166 -33.99 17.15 -7.14
N LYS A 167 -33.96 18.10 -8.08
CA LYS A 167 -35.01 19.09 -8.24
C LYS A 167 -36.03 18.50 -9.21
N THR A 168 -37.17 18.07 -8.69
CA THR A 168 -38.32 17.72 -9.53
C THR A 168 -38.80 18.99 -10.22
N VAL A 169 -38.76 18.99 -11.55
CA VAL A 169 -39.36 20.06 -12.37
C VAL A 169 -40.72 19.54 -12.83
N GLU A 170 -41.79 20.22 -12.43
CA GLU A 170 -43.13 19.88 -12.89
C GLU A 170 -43.32 20.34 -14.35
N VAL A 171 -43.92 19.47 -15.16
CA VAL A 171 -44.24 19.75 -16.56
C VAL A 171 -45.63 20.37 -16.61
N PRO A 172 -45.79 21.64 -17.06
CA PRO A 172 -47.11 22.23 -17.22
C PRO A 172 -47.85 21.56 -18.38
N VAL A 173 -49.10 21.14 -18.12
CA VAL A 173 -50.02 20.64 -19.15
C VAL A 173 -50.76 21.82 -19.76
N ALA A 174 -50.80 21.87 -21.10
CA ALA A 174 -51.54 22.86 -21.88
C ALA A 174 -52.99 22.41 -22.13
#